data_AF-A0A9D6YF38-F1
#
_entry.id   AF-A0A9D6YF38-F1
#
_cell.length_a   1.000
_cell.length_b   1.000
_cell.length_c   1.000
_cell.angle_alpha   90.00
_cell.angle_beta   90.00
_cell.angle_gamma   90.00
#
_symmetry.space_group_name_H-M   'P 1'
#
loop_
_entity.id
_entity.type
_entity.pdbx_description
1 polymer ?
#
loop_
_entity_poly.entity_id
_entity_poly.type
_entity_poly.pdbx_seq_one_letter_code
_entity_poly.pdbx_strand_id
1 'polypeptide(L)' 'MGIIESESNEAMVIRGLGGTETIPRHQIEAYEPLGVSLMPEGLEASLTEPKMADLLAYLRSTRD' A
#
# COMPACT_ATOMS: atom_id res chain seq x y z
N MET A 1 10.50 -13.24 -3.83
CA MET A 1 10.41 -12.20 -2.78
C MET A 1 10.34 -10.86 -3.47
N GLY A 2 9.30 -10.07 -3.20
CA GLY A 2 9.12 -8.76 -3.81
C GLY A 2 8.39 -7.83 -2.84
N ILE A 3 8.64 -6.54 -2.98
CA ILE A 3 7.98 -5.50 -2.17
C ILE A 3 6.83 -4.93 -3.01
N ILE A 4 5.65 -4.78 -2.40
CA ILE A 4 4.52 -4.11 -3.05
C ILE A 4 4.88 -2.63 -3.17
N GLU A 5 5.00 -2.15 -4.40
CA GLU A 5 5.30 -0.76 -4.70
C GLU A 5 4.01 0.06 -4.82
N SER A 6 2.97 -0.51 -5.42
CA SER A 6 1.63 0.08 -5.40
C SER A 6 0.55 -1.00 -5.56
N GLU A 7 -0.61 -0.74 -4.98
CA GLU A 7 -1.79 -1.59 -5.08
C GLU A 7 -2.98 -0.74 -5.50
N SER A 8 -3.73 -1.22 -6.49
CA SER A 8 -4.97 -0.63 -6.95
C SER A 8 -6.03 -1.72 -7.12
N ASN A 9 -7.27 -1.30 -7.42
CA ASN A 9 -8.34 -2.27 -7.68
C ASN A 9 -8.12 -3.05 -9.00
N GLU A 10 -7.29 -2.52 -9.89
CA GLU A 10 -7.08 -3.07 -11.24
C GLU A 10 -5.82 -3.95 -11.32
N ALA A 11 -4.74 -3.54 -10.64
CA ALA A 11 -3.45 -4.20 -10.68
C ALA A 11 -2.62 -3.97 -9.40
N MET A 12 -1.70 -4.90 -9.15
CA MET A 12 -0.62 -4.78 -8.18
C MET A 12 0.72 -4.62 -8.89
N VAL A 13 1.54 -3.69 -8.41
CA VAL A 13 2.91 -3.48 -8.87
C VAL A 13 3.86 -3.98 -7.80
N ILE A 14 4.70 -4.94 -8.16
CA ILE A 14 5.65 -5.60 -7.27
C ILE A 14 7.06 -5.31 -7.76
N ARG A 15 7.93 -4.87 -6.85
CA ARG A 15 9.35 -4.73 -7.09
C ARG A 15 10.07 -5.99 -6.61
N GLY A 16 10.47 -6.83 -7.56
CA GLY A 16 11.23 -8.06 -7.33
C GLY A 16 12.72 -7.90 -7.63
N LEU A 17 13.47 -8.97 -7.44
CA LEU A 17 14.92 -9.03 -7.72
C LEU A 17 15.25 -8.81 -9.21
N GLY A 18 14.29 -9.06 -10.11
CA GLY A 18 14.43 -8.89 -11.55
C GLY A 18 13.91 -7.55 -12.11
N GLY A 19 13.39 -6.65 -11.25
CA GLY A 19 12.76 -5.41 -11.66
C GLY A 19 11.31 -5.28 -11.19
N THR A 20 10.56 -4.37 -11.82
CA THR A 20 9.17 -4.08 -11.47
C THR A 20 8.23 -4.92 -12.34
N GLU A 21 7.36 -5.70 -11.71
CA GLU A 21 6.33 -6.51 -12.35
C GLU A 21 4.94 -5.94 -12.03
N THR A 22 4.07 -5.89 -13.03
CA THR A 22 2.67 -5.47 -12.86
C THR A 22 1.78 -6.67 -13.09
N ILE A 23 1.01 -7.05 -12.07
CA ILE A 23 0.12 -8.20 -12.08
C ILE A 23 -1.32 -7.69 -12.06
N PRO A 24 -2.15 -8.00 -13.08
CA PRO A 24 -3.57 -7.67 -13.07
C PRO A 24 -4.29 -8.38 -11.92
N ARG A 25 -5.17 -7.66 -11.21
CA ARG A 25 -5.83 -8.16 -9.99
C ARG A 25 -6.65 -9.43 -10.23
N HIS A 26 -7.29 -9.55 -11.39
CA HIS A 26 -8.07 -10.73 -11.77
C HIS A 26 -7.22 -12.00 -11.99
N GLN A 27 -5.90 -11.88 -12.09
CA GLN A 27 -4.97 -13.00 -12.26
C GLN A 27 -4.35 -13.45 -10.94
N ILE A 28 -4.67 -12.77 -9.83
CA ILE A 28 -4.15 -13.09 -8.50
C ILE A 28 -5.11 -14.07 -7.83
N GLU A 29 -4.73 -15.34 -7.77
CA GLU A 29 -5.51 -16.40 -7.12
C GLU A 29 -5.40 -16.34 -5.59
N ALA A 30 -4.20 -16.05 -5.08
CA ALA A 30 -3.94 -15.80 -3.67
C ALA A 30 -2.66 -14.96 -3.50
N TYR A 31 -2.57 -14.20 -2.41
CA TYR A 31 -1.34 -13.54 -1.98
C TYR A 31 -1.25 -13.54 -0.46
N GLU A 32 -0.03 -13.54 0.07
CA GLU A 32 0.23 -13.47 1.50
C GLU A 32 1.20 -12.32 1.76
N PRO A 33 0.86 -11.36 2.64
CA PRO A 33 1.75 -10.26 2.98
C PRO A 33 2.96 -10.79 3.75
N LEU A 34 4.16 -10.40 3.31
CA LEU A 34 5.43 -10.84 3.91
C LEU A 34 5.72 -10.22 5.29
N GLY A 35 4.77 -9.48 5.89
CA GLY A 35 4.94 -8.75 7.16
C GLY A 35 5.91 -7.57 7.11
N VAL A 36 6.60 -7.35 5.99
CA VAL A 36 7.50 -6.21 5.75
C VAL A 36 6.82 -5.19 4.83
N SER A 37 5.71 -4.63 5.30
CA SER A 37 5.01 -3.54 4.60
C SER A 37 5.50 -2.18 5.12
N LEU A 38 5.76 -1.23 4.22
CA LEU A 38 5.96 0.18 4.58
C LEU A 38 4.67 0.86 5.04
N MET A 39 3.53 0.23 4.80
CA MET A 39 2.24 0.55 5.42
C MET A 39 2.06 -0.35 6.65
N PRO A 40 2.34 0.15 7.87
CA PRO A 40 2.11 -0.62 9.08
C PRO A 40 0.62 -0.93 9.22
N GLU A 41 0.31 -2.19 9.44
CA GLU A 41 -1.04 -2.64 9.73
C GLU A 41 -1.53 -1.99 11.04
N GLY A 42 -2.78 -1.52 11.06
CA GLY A 42 -3.34 -0.86 12.24
C GLY A 42 -2.88 0.58 12.49
N LEU A 43 -2.28 1.26 11.49
CA LEU A 43 -1.96 2.69 11.60
C LEU A 43 -3.18 3.52 12.01
N GLU A 44 -4.35 3.24 11.44
CA GLU A 44 -5.62 3.87 11.79
C GLU A 44 -6.02 3.66 13.26
N ALA A 45 -5.81 2.45 13.79
CA ALA A 45 -6.15 2.10 15.18
C ALA A 45 -5.21 2.78 16.19
N SER A 46 -4.01 3.15 15.76
CA SER A 46 -3.02 3.86 16.58
C SER A 46 -3.22 5.39 16.59
N LEU A 47 -4.06 5.92 15.70
CA LEU A 47 -4.29 7.35 15.54
C LEU A 47 -5.58 7.78 16.26
N THR A 48 -5.47 8.85 17.04
CA THR A 48 -6.67 9.52 17.57
C THR A 48 -7.36 10.31 16.46
N GLU A 49 -8.66 10.57 16.61
CA GLU A 49 -9.46 11.37 15.64
C GLU A 49 -8.75 12.67 15.18
N PRO A 50 -8.16 13.49 16.09
CA PRO A 50 -7.43 14.68 15.67
C PRO A 50 -6.22 14.37 14.78
N LYS A 51 -5.43 13.35 15.13
CA LYS A 51 -4.26 12.95 14.34
C LYS A 51 -4.65 12.37 12.99
N MET A 52 -5.79 11.69 12.91
CA MET A 52 -6.34 11.21 11.64
C MET A 52 -6.76 12.41 10.76
N ALA A 53 -7.42 13.42 11.33
CA ALA A 53 -7.77 14.63 10.61
C ALA A 53 -6.55 15.37 10.05
N ASP A 54 -5.48 15.49 10.85
CA ASP A 54 -4.20 16.08 10.43
C ASP A 54 -3.53 15.28 9.31
N LEU A 55 -3.50 13.95 9.41
CA LEU A 55 -2.99 13.07 8.36
C LEU A 55 -3.76 13.25 7.06
N LEU A 56 -5.10 13.27 7.12
CA LEU A 56 -5.94 13.49 5.94
C LEU A 56 -5.75 14.88 5.35
N ALA A 57 -5.52 15.90 6.18
CA ALA A 57 -5.20 17.25 5.71
C ALA A 57 -3.85 17.29 4.98
N TYR A 58 -2.83 16.64 5.53
CA TYR A 58 -1.52 16.51 4.90
C TYR A 58 -1.59 15.78 3.55
N LEU A 59 -2.28 14.62 3.48
CA LEU A 59 -2.43 13.85 2.24
C LEU A 59 -3.21 14.60 1.15
N ARG A 60 -4.17 15.46 1.54
CA ARG A 60 -4.86 16.35 0.59
C ARG A 60 -3.93 17.44 0.06
N SER A 61 -3.03 17.95 0.89
CA SER A 61 -2.09 19.01 0.51
C SER A 61 -0.96 18.56 -0.41
N THR A 62 -0.67 17.26 -0.47
CA THR A 62 0.34 16.67 -1.38
C THR A 62 -0.23 16.25 -2.73
N ARG A 63 -1.53 16.46 -2.97
CA ARG A 63 -2.23 16.07 -4.20
C ARG A 63 -2.41 17.21 -5.20
N ASP A 64 -1.69 18.32 -4.99
CA ASP A 64 -1.59 19.50 -5.87
C ASP A 64 -0.27 19.52 -6.67
#